data_AF-A0A520AEE3-F1
#
_entry.id   AF-A0A520AEE3-F1
#
_cell.length_a   1.000
_cell.length_b   1.000
_cell.length_c   1.000
_cell.angle_alpha   90.00
_cell.angle_beta   90.00
_cell.angle_gamma   90.00
#
_symmetry.space_group_name_H-M   'P 1'
#
loop_
_entity.id
_entity.type
_entity.pdbx_description
1 polymer ?
#
loop_
_entity_poly.entity_id
_entity_poly.type
_entity_poly.pdbx_seq_one_letter_code
_entity_poly.pdbx_strand_id
1 'polypeptide(L)' 'MPEILLFIVITGLLLSPQIIAGMMAKNMGYNFWKWFGLSFLLPVISIFILANKKDKSSSKGYRLADHVSEGISKPQD' A
#
# COMPACT_ATOMS: atom_id res chain seq x y z
N MET A 1 -32.76 17.64 -0.32
CA MET A 1 -32.24 16.46 -1.04
C MET A 1 -31.13 15.86 -0.18
N PRO A 2 -31.39 14.74 0.52
CA PRO A 2 -30.44 14.11 1.43
C PRO A 2 -29.08 13.78 0.80
N GLU A 3 -29.02 13.62 -0.52
CA GLU A 3 -27.84 13.32 -1.32
C GLU A 3 -26.76 14.41 -1.22
N ILE A 4 -27.17 15.70 -1.16
CA ILE A 4 -26.24 16.83 -1.03
C ILE A 4 -25.58 16.82 0.35
N LEU A 5 -26.37 16.53 1.39
CA LEU A 5 -25.87 16.44 2.76
C LEU A 5 -24.89 15.28 2.89
N LEU A 6 -25.21 14.13 2.30
CA LEU A 6 -24.36 12.95 2.25
C LEU A 6 -23.04 13.23 1.53
N PHE A 7 -23.09 13.94 0.40
CA PHE A 7 -21.91 14.37 -0.34
C PHE A 7 -21.01 15.29 0.49
N ILE A 8 -21.58 16.27 1.20
CA ILE A 8 -20.81 17.19 2.06
C ILE A 8 -20.14 16.43 3.21
N VAL A 9 -20.87 15.50 3.86
CA VAL A 9 -20.34 14.71 4.97
C VAL A 9 -19.21 13.78 4.49
N ILE A 10 -19.41 13.06 3.39
CA ILE A 10 -18.38 12.18 2.81
C ILE A 10 -17.15 12.99 2.39
N THR A 11 -17.36 14.12 1.70
CA THR A 11 -16.26 14.95 1.22
C THR A 11 -15.49 15.58 2.38
N GLY A 12 -16.19 16.04 3.43
CA GLY A 12 -15.58 16.55 4.65
C GLY A 12 -14.77 15.48 5.38
N LEU A 13 -15.30 14.25 5.49
CA LEU A 13 -14.61 13.13 6.13
C LEU A 13 -13.36 12.72 5.33
N LEU A 14 -13.48 12.63 4.00
CA LEU A 14 -12.38 12.28 3.10
C LEU A 14 -11.26 13.32 3.05
N LEU A 15 -11.57 14.60 3.23
CA LEU A 15 -10.60 15.71 3.24
C LEU A 15 -10.05 16.01 4.64
N SER A 16 -10.70 15.53 5.70
CA SER A 16 -10.29 15.78 7.08
C SER A 16 -8.85 15.35 7.39
N PRO A 17 -8.35 14.15 7.02
CA PRO A 17 -6.98 13.78 7.36
C PRO A 17 -5.91 14.62 6.64
N GLN A 18 -6.18 15.10 5.43
CA GLN A 18 -5.28 15.94 4.64
C GLN A 18 -5.18 17.33 5.25
N ILE A 19 -6.31 17.89 5.70
CA ILE A 19 -6.35 19.18 6.39
C ILE A 19 -5.63 19.07 7.74
N ILE A 20 -5.87 17.99 8.51
CA ILE A 20 -5.18 17.73 9.78
C ILE A 20 -3.67 17.62 9.58
N ALA A 21 -3.21 16.88 8.55
CA ALA A 21 -1.79 16.77 8.22
C ALA A 21 -1.17 18.13 7.88
N GLY A 22 -1.87 18.97 7.10
CA GLY A 22 -1.43 20.34 6.81
C GLY A 22 -1.36 21.21 8.07
N MET A 23 -2.38 21.16 8.93
CA MET A 23 -2.40 21.93 10.19
C MET A 23 -1.29 21.48 11.14
N MET A 24 -1.05 20.17 11.24
CA MET A 24 0.00 19.61 12.08
C MET A 24 1.39 20.03 11.58
N ALA A 25 1.60 20.03 10.26
CA ALA A 25 2.83 20.54 9.66
C ALA A 25 3.07 22.02 9.98
N LYS A 26 2.02 22.86 9.88
CA LYS A 26 2.10 24.29 10.24
C LYS A 26 2.47 24.47 11.72
N ASN A 27 1.88 23.68 12.62
CA ASN A 27 2.16 23.75 14.05
C ASN A 27 3.59 23.29 14.40
N MET A 28 4.21 22.47 13.55
CA MET A 28 5.59 21.99 13.70
C MET A 28 6.62 22.89 13.00
N GLY A 29 6.21 24.01 12.40
CA GLY A 29 7.11 24.94 11.68
C GLY A 29 7.42 24.54 10.23
N TYR A 30 6.68 23.57 9.68
CA TYR A 30 6.82 23.17 8.28
C TYR A 30 5.78 23.85 7.37
N ASN A 31 6.08 23.88 6.06
CA ASN A 31 5.19 24.48 5.07
C ASN A 31 3.89 23.69 4.91
N PHE A 32 2.76 24.29 5.30
CA PHE A 32 1.39 23.73 5.16
C PHE A 32 1.15 23.14 3.77
N TRP A 33 1.41 23.92 2.71
CA TRP A 33 1.14 23.52 1.33
C TRP A 33 1.96 22.33 0.86
N LYS A 34 3.22 22.22 1.31
CA LYS A 34 4.08 21.08 0.96
C LYS A 34 3.55 19.80 1.59
N TRP A 35 3.16 19.85 2.86
CA TRP A 35 2.68 18.68 3.60
C TRP A 35 1.24 18.29 3.25
N PHE A 36 0.37 19.27 3.00
CA PHE A 36 -0.96 19.05 2.44
C PHE A 36 -0.89 18.39 1.07
N GLY A 37 -0.08 18.94 0.16
CA GLY A 37 0.16 18.36 -1.16
C GLY A 37 0.80 16.97 -1.07
N LEU A 38 1.74 16.76 -0.15
CA LEU A 38 2.37 15.45 0.07
C LEU A 38 1.39 14.40 0.59
N SER A 39 0.50 14.75 1.53
CA SER A 39 -0.53 13.86 2.05
C SER A 39 -1.53 13.44 0.96
N PHE A 40 -1.84 14.35 0.03
CA PHE A 40 -2.67 14.03 -1.14
C PHE A 40 -1.92 13.19 -2.19
N LEU A 41 -0.62 13.40 -2.33
CA LEU A 41 0.21 12.67 -3.29
C LEU A 41 0.52 11.24 -2.85
N LEU A 42 0.56 10.99 -1.53
CA LEU A 42 0.91 9.70 -0.93
C LEU A 42 0.00 8.53 -1.36
N PRO A 43 -1.34 8.68 -1.42
CA PRO A 43 -2.24 7.70 -2.03
C PRO A 43 -1.88 7.35 -3.49
N VAL A 44 -1.55 8.36 -4.30
CA VAL A 44 -1.21 8.18 -5.72
C VAL A 44 0.12 7.43 -5.86
N ILE A 45 1.13 7.84 -5.08
CA ILE A 45 2.44 7.19 -5.07
C ILE A 45 2.33 5.73 -4.60
N SER A 46 1.50 5.46 -3.60
CA SER A 46 1.26 4.10 -3.09
C SER A 46 0.75 3.17 -4.19
N ILE A 47 -0.26 3.61 -4.96
CA ILE A 47 -0.79 2.86 -6.10
C ILE A 47 0.28 2.68 -7.18
N PHE A 48 1.02 3.74 -7.49
CA PHE A 48 2.07 3.69 -8.51
C PHE A 48 3.16 2.66 -8.17
N ILE A 49 3.64 2.65 -6.92
CA ILE A 49 4.64 1.67 -6.45
C ILE A 49 4.06 0.26 -6.52
N LEU A 50 2.82 0.06 -6.07
CA LEU A 50 2.18 -1.24 -6.08
C LEU A 50 2.01 -1.78 -7.51
N ALA A 51 1.57 -0.94 -8.44
CA ALA A 51 1.38 -1.30 -9.83
C ALA A 51 2.70 -1.66 -10.54
N ASN A 52 3.81 -1.04 -10.14
CA ASN A 52 5.13 -1.31 -10.72
C ASN A 52 5.92 -2.38 -9.94
N LYS A 53 5.43 -2.84 -8.79
CA LYS A 53 6.09 -3.88 -8.02
C LYS A 53 5.92 -5.21 -8.74
N LYS A 54 6.94 -5.61 -9.51
CA LYS A 54 7.02 -6.92 -10.16
C LYS A 54 6.78 -8.01 -9.11
N ASP A 55 5.80 -8.87 -9.35
CA ASP A 55 5.42 -9.95 -8.45
C ASP A 55 6.64 -10.74 -7.99
N LYS A 56 6.84 -10.87 -6.68
CA LYS A 56 7.72 -11.90 -6.11
C LYS A 56 7.05 -13.27 -6.14
N SER A 57 6.26 -13.57 -7.18
CA SER A 57 5.82 -14.93 -7.52
C SER A 57 6.93 -15.66 -8.29
N SER A 58 8.17 -15.56 -7.81
CA SER A 58 9.06 -16.69 -7.98
C SER A 58 8.67 -17.60 -6.84
N SER A 59 7.78 -18.55 -7.14
CA SER A 59 7.64 -19.78 -6.37
C SER A 59 9.06 -20.23 -5.99
N LYS A 60 9.45 -19.96 -4.75
CA LYS A 60 10.66 -20.54 -4.18
C LYS A 60 10.24 -21.98 -3.94
N GLY A 61 10.23 -22.76 -5.01
CA GLY A 61 9.92 -24.18 -4.97
C GLY A 61 10.72 -24.73 -3.80
N TYR A 62 10.02 -25.15 -2.76
CA TYR A 62 10.65 -25.73 -1.59
C TYR A 62 11.52 -26.87 -2.12
N ARG A 63 12.85 -26.71 -2.03
CA ARG A 63 13.75 -27.81 -2.36
C ARG A 63 13.45 -28.88 -1.32
N LEU A 64 12.78 -29.95 -1.76
CA LEU A 64 12.65 -31.16 -0.97
C LEU A 64 14.06 -31.54 -0.52
N ALA A 65 14.20 -31.87 0.76
CA ALA A 65 15.49 -32.21 1.33
C ALA A 65 16.13 -33.34 0.53
N ASP A 66 17.44 -33.27 0.32
CA ASP A 66 18.16 -34.14 -0.62
C ASP A 66 17.96 -35.64 -0.33
N HIS A 67 17.63 -36.00 0.92
CA HIS A 67 17.34 -37.36 1.36
C HIS A 67 15.98 -37.94 0.89
N VAL A 68 15.03 -37.12 0.43
CA VAL A 68 13.73 -37.60 -0.10
C VAL A 68 13.85 -37.97 -1.57
N SER A 69 14.76 -37.34 -2.31
CA SER A 69 14.95 -37.60 -3.75
C SER A 69 15.64 -38.94 -4.02
N GLU A 70 16.41 -39.45 -3.07
CA GLU A 70 17.19 -40.70 -3.20
C GLU A 70 16.33 -41.97 -3.04
N GLY A 71 15.12 -41.84 -2.49
CA GLY A 71 14.17 -42.96 -2.34
C GLY A 71 13.37 -43.29 -3.60
N ILE A 72 13.38 -42.41 -4.62
CA ILE A 72 12.55 -42.56 -5.84
C ILE A 72 13.37 -43.11 -7.02
N SER A 73 14.71 -43.13 -6.93
CA SER A 73 15.61 -43.54 -8.02
C SER A 73 16.11 -45.00 -7.94
N LYS A 74 15.59 -45.82 -7.02
CA LYS A 74 15.84 -47.27 -7.06
C LYS A 74 14.66 -48.00 -7.70
N PRO A 75 14.83 -48.64 -8.87
CA PRO A 75 13.90 -49.66 -9.31
C PRO A 75 13.88 -50.77 -8.25
N GLN A 76 12.67 -51.18 -7.85
CA GLN A 76 12.49 -52.43 -7.12
C GLN A 76 12.83 -53.58 -8.07
N ASP A 77 13.98 -54.19 -7.84
CA ASP A 77 14.31 -55.54 -8.30
C ASP A 77 14.24 -56.50 -7.09
#